data_AF-A0A4R2JUY5-F1
#
_entry.id   AF-A0A4R2JUY5-F1
#
_cell.length_a   1.000
_cell.length_b   1.000
_cell.length_c   1.000
_cell.angle_alpha   90.00
_cell.angle_beta   90.00
_cell.angle_gamma   90.00
#
_symmetry.space_group_name_H-M   'P 1'
#
loop_
_entity.id
_entity.type
_entity.pdbx_description
1 polymer ?
#
loop_
_entity_poly.entity_id
_entity_poly.type
_entity_poly.pdbx_seq_one_letter_code
_entity_poly.pdbx_strand_id
1 'polypeptide(L)'
;MFYDLSFKILMLLFIFILFMCFSIEPAYSKILGIGVVDLPTDFKFENNNKNAKMALKYIEGVKVKPDQIFSFNKTVGKRTIAQGFYEGLSGSGGYYYKDVGGGVCATATAIHRAVINSGLKVVERHKHLYGAIYAPDGDDAAVDWDANWDYKFKNTSKDIITIRTIETDTFVAVYFETLGEKDYNVEIYINGTILDSSKEYEKAYIEDEKVFVPLRNVIEKLNGEISWNDLNKTITIKYNNTEITLQIGRTTYIKNGETFSMEFFPRIENNRTYVPLEFLIEGLGVKVNWGEKEGGKVLYLEENFYE
;
A
#
# COMPACT_ATOMS: atom_id res chain seq x y z
N MET A 1 15.07 21.42 -13.54
CA MET A 1 14.51 20.07 -13.81
C MET A 1 14.56 19.15 -12.59
N PHE A 2 15.63 19.09 -11.79
CA PHE A 2 15.69 18.25 -10.58
C PHE A 2 14.81 18.73 -9.40
N TYR A 3 14.51 20.03 -9.31
CA TYR A 3 13.68 20.60 -8.23
C TYR A 3 12.18 20.28 -8.33
N ASP A 4 11.68 19.93 -9.52
CA ASP A 4 10.24 19.72 -9.75
C ASP A 4 9.81 18.29 -9.39
N LEU A 5 10.67 17.30 -9.66
CA LEU A 5 10.41 15.90 -9.31
C LEU A 5 10.43 15.67 -7.79
N SER A 6 11.37 16.30 -7.06
CA SER A 6 11.46 16.20 -5.60
C SER A 6 10.28 16.87 -4.89
N PHE A 7 9.79 18.00 -5.41
CA PHE A 7 8.58 18.66 -4.90
C PHE A 7 7.32 17.83 -5.15
N LYS A 8 7.17 17.23 -6.33
CA LYS A 8 6.06 16.32 -6.65
C LYS A 8 6.10 15.07 -5.78
N ILE A 9 7.27 14.46 -5.56
CA ILE A 9 7.45 13.34 -4.63
C ILE A 9 7.07 13.75 -3.20
N LEU A 10 7.46 14.94 -2.75
CA LEU A 10 7.10 15.45 -1.43
C LEU A 10 5.59 15.70 -1.29
N MET A 11 4.95 16.21 -2.34
CA MET A 11 3.49 16.40 -2.38
C MET A 11 2.75 15.06 -2.41
N LEU A 12 3.27 14.06 -3.12
CA LEU A 12 2.75 12.69 -3.15
C LEU A 12 2.90 12.02 -1.77
N LEU A 13 4.04 12.20 -1.10
CA LEU A 13 4.25 11.77 0.29
C LEU A 13 3.26 12.46 1.25
N PHE A 14 2.98 13.75 1.05
CA PHE A 14 2.02 14.50 1.87
C PHE A 14 0.57 14.04 1.64
N ILE A 15 0.17 13.80 0.38
CA ILE A 15 -1.14 13.23 0.04
C ILE A 15 -1.29 11.82 0.63
N PHE A 16 -0.23 11.02 0.59
CA PHE A 16 -0.19 9.67 1.19
C PHE A 16 -0.37 9.73 2.72
N ILE A 17 0.34 10.62 3.41
CA ILE A 17 0.17 10.88 4.85
C ILE A 17 -1.26 11.32 5.17
N LEU A 18 -1.86 12.18 4.33
CA LEU A 18 -3.24 12.62 4.51
C LEU A 18 -4.24 11.46 4.31
N PHE A 19 -4.00 10.58 3.34
CA PHE A 19 -4.86 9.43 3.07
C PHE A 19 -4.84 8.38 4.20
N MET A 20 -3.67 8.17 4.81
CA MET A 20 -3.52 7.32 6.01
C MET A 20 -4.27 7.87 7.22
N CYS A 21 -4.45 9.19 7.33
CA CYS A 21 -5.20 9.80 8.42
C CYS A 21 -6.73 9.69 8.29
N PHE A 22 -7.27 9.44 7.09
CA PHE A 22 -8.72 9.51 6.82
C PHE A 22 -9.36 8.21 6.27
N SER A 23 -8.59 7.18 5.94
CA SER A 23 -9.11 5.93 5.37
C SER A 23 -9.23 4.82 6.42
N ILE A 24 -10.32 4.06 6.37
CA ILE A 24 -10.55 2.83 7.17
C ILE A 24 -9.81 1.62 6.55
N GLU A 25 -9.13 1.80 5.41
CA GLU A 25 -8.23 0.81 4.83
C GLU A 25 -6.96 0.68 5.71
N PRO A 26 -6.38 -0.52 5.86
CA PRO A 26 -5.28 -0.72 6.78
C PRO A 26 -4.12 0.20 6.39
N ALA A 27 -3.63 1.00 7.34
CA ALA A 27 -2.48 1.89 7.18
C ALA A 27 -1.14 1.15 6.98
N TYR A 28 -1.19 -0.03 6.36
CA TYR A 28 -0.09 -0.97 6.20
C TYR A 28 0.12 -1.31 4.72
N SER A 29 -0.01 -0.30 3.87
CA SER A 29 0.12 -0.52 2.45
C SER A 29 1.49 -0.08 1.96
N LYS A 30 2.23 -1.05 1.40
CA LYS A 30 3.55 -0.81 0.80
C LYS A 30 3.38 -0.40 -0.64
N ILE A 31 4.00 0.71 -1.01
CA ILE A 31 4.11 1.12 -2.41
C ILE A 31 5.26 0.32 -3.04
N LEU A 32 4.91 -0.56 -3.99
CA LEU A 32 5.89 -1.35 -4.73
C LEU A 32 6.61 -0.50 -5.79
N GLY A 33 5.91 0.47 -6.37
CA GLY A 33 6.48 1.44 -7.29
C GLY A 33 5.43 2.41 -7.82
N ILE A 34 5.89 3.56 -8.29
CA ILE A 34 5.06 4.68 -8.75
C ILE A 34 5.54 5.15 -10.12
N GLY A 35 4.60 5.50 -10.99
CA GLY A 35 4.83 6.14 -12.27
C GLY A 35 4.03 7.42 -12.39
N VAL A 36 4.73 8.53 -12.62
CA VAL A 36 4.14 9.87 -12.76
C VAL A 36 4.29 10.33 -14.20
N VAL A 37 3.26 10.93 -14.78
CA VAL A 37 3.26 11.51 -16.13
C VAL A 37 2.71 12.94 -16.07
N ASP A 38 3.54 13.90 -16.46
CA ASP A 38 3.13 15.28 -16.59
C ASP A 38 2.17 15.45 -17.77
N LEU A 39 1.10 16.22 -17.53
CA LEU A 39 0.10 16.53 -18.52
C LEU A 39 0.47 17.82 -19.26
N PRO A 40 0.32 17.88 -20.59
CA PRO A 40 0.54 19.11 -21.34
C PRO A 40 -0.45 20.19 -20.90
N THR A 41 0.03 21.44 -20.79
CA THR A 41 -0.76 22.59 -20.31
C THR A 41 -1.40 23.41 -21.42
N ASP A 42 -1.02 23.18 -22.68
CA ASP A 42 -1.63 23.83 -23.85
C ASP A 42 -3.11 23.41 -23.95
N PHE A 43 -3.99 24.42 -24.07
CA PHE A 43 -5.45 24.28 -24.10
C PHE A 43 -5.94 23.26 -25.13
N LYS A 44 -5.21 23.09 -26.25
CA LYS A 44 -5.59 22.09 -27.27
C LYS A 44 -5.56 20.64 -26.77
N PHE A 45 -4.88 20.36 -25.65
CA PHE A 45 -4.82 19.04 -25.02
C PHE A 45 -5.77 18.89 -23.83
N GLU A 46 -6.70 19.82 -23.60
CA GLU A 46 -7.64 19.74 -22.48
C GLU A 46 -8.44 18.42 -22.49
N ASN A 47 -8.96 18.01 -23.65
CA ASN A 47 -9.67 16.74 -23.79
C ASN A 47 -8.74 15.53 -23.64
N ASN A 48 -7.48 15.63 -24.08
CA ASN A 48 -6.48 14.59 -23.87
C ASN A 48 -6.25 14.34 -22.38
N ASN A 49 -6.11 15.42 -21.60
CA ASN A 49 -5.92 15.36 -20.16
C ASN A 49 -7.16 14.78 -19.47
N LYS A 50 -8.37 15.17 -19.89
CA LYS A 50 -9.63 14.57 -19.41
C LYS A 50 -9.69 13.07 -19.70
N ASN A 51 -9.25 12.63 -20.87
CA ASN A 51 -9.23 11.22 -21.24
C ASN A 51 -8.22 10.41 -20.43
N ALA A 52 -7.03 10.95 -20.18
CA ALA A 52 -6.04 10.32 -19.31
C ALA A 52 -6.60 10.11 -17.89
N LYS A 53 -7.17 11.17 -17.30
CA LYS A 53 -7.86 11.13 -16.01
C LYS A 53 -9.02 10.13 -16.01
N MET A 54 -9.82 10.11 -17.06
CA MET A 54 -10.93 9.15 -17.19
C MET A 54 -10.44 7.70 -17.18
N ALA A 55 -9.34 7.39 -17.88
CA ALA A 55 -8.76 6.05 -17.85
C ALA A 55 -8.27 5.62 -16.45
N LEU A 56 -7.81 6.56 -15.60
CA LEU A 56 -7.45 6.26 -14.22
C LEU A 56 -8.65 5.69 -13.43
N LYS A 57 -9.85 6.26 -13.63
CA LYS A 57 -11.06 5.82 -12.93
C LYS A 57 -11.43 4.37 -13.22
N TYR A 58 -11.07 3.83 -14.38
CA TYR A 58 -11.31 2.43 -14.74
C TYR A 58 -10.29 1.46 -14.13
N ILE A 59 -9.09 1.93 -13.79
CA ILE A 59 -8.01 1.08 -13.25
C ILE A 59 -7.86 1.21 -11.73
N GLU A 60 -8.42 2.26 -11.11
CA GLU A 60 -8.41 2.46 -9.66
C GLU A 60 -9.00 1.24 -8.92
N GLY A 61 -8.25 0.74 -7.94
CA GLY A 61 -8.64 -0.40 -7.10
C GLY A 61 -8.51 -1.77 -7.78
N VAL A 62 -8.04 -1.85 -9.03
CA VAL A 62 -7.87 -3.14 -9.71
C VAL A 62 -6.82 -3.98 -8.99
N LYS A 63 -7.20 -5.20 -8.63
CA LYS A 63 -6.32 -6.19 -7.99
C LYS A 63 -5.70 -7.13 -9.01
N VAL A 64 -4.38 -7.28 -8.99
CA VAL A 64 -3.63 -8.19 -9.84
C VAL A 64 -2.91 -9.20 -8.95
N LYS A 65 -3.38 -10.45 -8.96
CA LYS A 65 -2.80 -11.53 -8.15
C LYS A 65 -1.39 -11.91 -8.63
N PRO A 66 -0.59 -12.60 -7.81
CA PRO A 66 0.65 -13.23 -8.26
C PRO A 66 0.43 -14.02 -9.55
N ASP A 67 1.38 -13.90 -10.48
CA ASP A 67 1.39 -14.45 -11.83
C ASP A 67 0.26 -14.00 -12.78
N GLN A 68 -0.69 -13.19 -12.32
CA GLN A 68 -1.76 -12.65 -13.17
C GLN A 68 -1.21 -11.58 -14.13
N ILE A 69 -1.76 -11.57 -15.35
CA ILE A 69 -1.49 -10.54 -16.35
C ILE A 69 -2.60 -9.48 -16.29
N PHE A 70 -2.20 -8.24 -16.06
CA PHE A 70 -3.02 -7.06 -16.29
C PHE A 70 -3.02 -6.70 -17.78
N SER A 71 -4.16 -6.21 -18.28
CA SER A 71 -4.33 -5.70 -19.66
C SER A 71 -5.07 -4.38 -19.59
N PHE A 72 -4.48 -3.34 -20.18
CA PHE A 72 -5.06 -2.00 -20.20
C PHE A 72 -6.37 -1.99 -20.99
N ASN A 73 -6.38 -2.50 -22.22
CA ASN A 73 -7.57 -2.51 -23.05
C ASN A 73 -8.69 -3.37 -22.44
N LYS A 74 -8.38 -4.52 -21.83
CA LYS A 74 -9.40 -5.32 -21.14
C LYS A 74 -10.03 -4.57 -19.95
N THR A 75 -9.25 -3.75 -19.25
CA THR A 75 -9.68 -3.07 -18.03
C THR A 75 -10.43 -1.77 -18.34
N VAL A 76 -9.89 -0.94 -19.25
CA VAL A 76 -10.44 0.36 -19.62
C VAL A 76 -11.56 0.24 -20.67
N GLY A 77 -11.49 -0.77 -21.54
CA GLY A 77 -12.43 -0.96 -22.63
C GLY A 77 -12.16 -0.06 -23.85
N LYS A 78 -13.09 -0.14 -24.82
CA LYS A 78 -13.07 0.71 -26.02
C LYS A 78 -13.35 2.15 -25.60
N ARG A 79 -12.54 3.10 -26.04
CA ARG A 79 -12.77 4.50 -25.69
C ARG A 79 -13.98 5.02 -26.49
N THR A 80 -15.08 5.31 -25.79
CA THR A 80 -16.33 5.80 -26.38
C THR A 80 -16.90 6.97 -25.57
N ILE A 81 -17.69 7.83 -26.23
CA ILE A 81 -18.38 8.94 -25.56
C ILE A 81 -19.33 8.44 -24.45
N ALA A 82 -20.01 7.32 -24.68
CA ALA A 82 -20.91 6.70 -23.70
C ALA A 82 -20.17 6.20 -22.43
N GLN A 83 -18.90 5.83 -22.57
CA GLN A 83 -18.02 5.49 -21.44
C GLN A 83 -17.32 6.71 -20.84
N GLY A 84 -17.74 7.92 -21.24
CA GLY A 84 -17.32 9.20 -20.72
C GLY A 84 -15.97 9.70 -21.23
N PHE A 85 -15.47 9.13 -22.33
CA PHE A 85 -14.33 9.68 -23.05
C PHE A 85 -14.76 10.85 -23.95
N TYR A 86 -13.81 11.69 -24.30
CA TYR A 86 -13.97 12.87 -25.13
C TYR A 86 -13.19 12.70 -26.45
N GLU A 87 -13.60 13.43 -27.48
CA GLU A 87 -12.79 13.60 -28.69
C GLU A 87 -11.54 14.43 -28.34
N GLY A 88 -10.36 13.81 -28.41
CA GLY A 88 -9.07 14.42 -28.16
C GLY A 88 -8.13 14.25 -29.35
N LEU A 89 -6.88 14.68 -29.21
CA LEU A 89 -5.85 14.53 -30.24
C LEU A 89 -5.15 13.17 -30.12
N SER A 90 -5.18 12.37 -31.18
CA SER A 90 -4.38 11.15 -31.33
C SER A 90 -3.26 11.40 -32.35
N GLY A 91 -2.11 10.78 -32.15
CA GLY A 91 -0.92 10.96 -32.98
C GLY A 91 0.34 11.34 -32.19
N SER A 92 1.45 11.49 -32.90
CA SER A 92 2.78 11.74 -32.35
C SER A 92 3.63 12.58 -33.30
N GLY A 93 4.74 13.16 -32.83
CA GLY A 93 5.69 13.87 -33.70
C GLY A 93 5.16 15.14 -34.37
N GLY A 94 4.12 15.77 -33.80
CA GLY A 94 3.47 16.94 -34.39
C GLY A 94 2.35 16.62 -35.39
N TYR A 95 2.12 15.35 -35.72
CA TYR A 95 1.01 14.92 -36.57
C TYR A 95 -0.14 14.42 -35.70
N TYR A 96 -1.20 15.22 -35.59
CA TYR A 96 -2.37 14.92 -34.78
C TYR A 96 -3.64 14.86 -35.62
N TYR A 97 -4.50 13.90 -35.30
CA TYR A 97 -5.88 13.80 -35.77
C TYR A 97 -6.82 13.66 -34.58
N LYS A 98 -8.12 13.85 -34.81
CA LYS A 98 -9.12 13.74 -33.75
C LYS A 98 -9.58 12.30 -33.58
N ASP A 99 -9.69 11.86 -32.33
CA ASP A 99 -10.12 10.52 -31.98
C ASP A 99 -10.71 10.47 -30.56
N VAL A 100 -11.67 9.57 -30.34
CA VAL A 100 -12.29 9.41 -29.01
C VAL A 100 -11.34 8.67 -28.10
N GLY A 101 -10.96 9.31 -27.00
CA GLY A 101 -9.95 8.76 -26.09
C GLY A 101 -8.51 9.12 -26.44
N GLY A 102 -8.26 10.00 -27.41
CA GLY A 102 -6.93 10.59 -27.58
C GLY A 102 -6.41 11.12 -26.25
N GLY A 103 -5.17 10.77 -25.87
CA GLY A 103 -4.56 11.11 -24.58
C GLY A 103 -4.49 9.99 -23.54
N VAL A 104 -5.25 8.90 -23.67
CA VAL A 104 -5.21 7.77 -22.70
C VAL A 104 -3.85 7.07 -22.59
N CYS A 105 -3.00 7.21 -23.59
CA CYS A 105 -1.62 6.68 -23.56
C CYS A 105 -0.77 7.32 -22.44
N ALA A 106 -1.12 8.52 -21.95
CA ALA A 106 -0.49 9.09 -20.76
C ALA A 106 -0.72 8.20 -19.53
N THR A 107 -1.93 7.64 -19.39
CA THR A 107 -2.26 6.68 -18.33
C THR A 107 -1.53 5.36 -18.50
N ALA A 108 -1.49 4.81 -19.72
CA ALA A 108 -0.70 3.61 -20.00
C ALA A 108 0.80 3.82 -19.69
N THR A 109 1.33 5.01 -19.98
CA THR A 109 2.71 5.39 -19.65
C THR A 109 2.93 5.50 -18.14
N ALA A 110 1.97 6.04 -17.39
CA ALA A 110 2.04 6.07 -15.93
C ALA A 110 2.09 4.66 -15.33
N ILE A 111 1.25 3.73 -15.84
CA ILE A 111 1.33 2.31 -15.46
C ILE A 111 2.69 1.75 -15.84
N HIS A 112 3.22 2.05 -17.04
CA HIS A 112 4.50 1.54 -17.47
C HIS A 112 5.65 1.94 -16.56
N ARG A 113 5.72 3.22 -16.19
CA ARG A 113 6.70 3.73 -15.23
C ARG A 113 6.55 3.05 -13.86
N ALA A 114 5.32 2.85 -13.38
CA ALA A 114 5.06 2.13 -12.14
C ALA A 114 5.56 0.67 -12.21
N VAL A 115 5.34 -0.03 -13.33
CA VAL A 115 5.82 -1.40 -13.57
C VAL A 115 7.33 -1.49 -13.53
N ILE A 116 8.04 -0.59 -14.21
CA ILE A 116 9.50 -0.56 -14.21
C ILE A 116 10.04 -0.26 -12.81
N ASN A 117 9.49 0.75 -12.13
CA ASN A 117 9.91 1.12 -10.79
C ASN A 117 9.56 0.07 -9.73
N SER A 118 8.62 -0.84 -10.02
CA SER A 118 8.23 -1.95 -9.15
C SER A 118 9.02 -3.24 -9.40
N GLY A 119 9.85 -3.30 -10.44
CA GLY A 119 10.52 -4.54 -10.87
C GLY A 119 9.57 -5.62 -11.41
N LEU A 120 8.33 -5.25 -11.76
CA LEU A 120 7.36 -6.16 -12.38
C LEU A 120 7.69 -6.38 -13.86
N LYS A 121 7.13 -7.45 -14.45
CA LYS A 121 7.47 -7.84 -15.82
C LYS A 121 6.50 -7.25 -16.84
N VAL A 122 7.01 -6.46 -17.78
CA VAL A 122 6.26 -6.06 -18.99
C VAL A 122 6.02 -7.28 -19.87
N VAL A 123 4.77 -7.48 -20.30
CA VAL A 123 4.34 -8.57 -21.19
C VAL A 123 4.10 -8.05 -22.60
N GLU A 124 3.48 -6.87 -22.71
CA GLU A 124 3.21 -6.21 -23.98
C GLU A 124 3.39 -4.71 -23.80
N ARG A 125 4.10 -4.09 -24.75
CA ARG A 125 4.28 -2.64 -24.82
C ARG A 125 4.49 -2.24 -26.26
N HIS A 126 3.77 -1.21 -26.68
CA HIS A 126 4.00 -0.49 -27.93
C HIS A 126 4.51 0.91 -27.61
N LYS A 127 5.18 1.55 -28.58
CA LYS A 127 5.71 2.90 -28.45
C LYS A 127 5.18 3.75 -29.60
N HIS A 128 5.03 5.05 -29.36
CA HIS A 128 4.74 5.99 -30.43
C HIS A 128 5.95 6.08 -31.37
N LEU A 129 5.69 6.16 -32.68
CA LEU A 129 6.74 6.21 -33.70
C LEU A 129 7.60 7.47 -33.61
N TYR A 130 7.00 8.60 -33.21
CA TYR A 130 7.65 9.92 -33.17
C TYR A 130 7.68 10.54 -31.76
N GLY A 131 7.74 9.70 -30.72
CA GLY A 131 7.74 10.13 -29.33
C GLY A 131 6.39 10.70 -28.85
N ALA A 132 6.22 10.82 -27.54
CA ALA A 132 5.01 11.35 -26.93
C ALA A 132 5.30 12.69 -26.25
N ILE A 133 4.43 13.69 -26.39
CA ILE A 133 4.68 15.02 -25.80
C ILE A 133 4.80 15.01 -24.27
N TYR A 134 4.24 14.00 -23.61
CA TYR A 134 4.23 13.81 -22.16
C TYR A 134 5.31 12.83 -21.65
N ALA A 135 6.16 12.29 -22.53
CA ALA A 135 7.19 11.33 -22.14
C ALA A 135 8.46 11.45 -22.99
N PRO A 136 9.65 11.33 -22.37
CA PRO A 136 10.90 11.19 -23.13
C PRO A 136 10.86 9.99 -24.08
N ASP A 137 11.67 10.05 -25.14
CA ASP A 137 11.76 8.97 -26.12
C ASP A 137 12.15 7.65 -25.45
N GLY A 138 11.39 6.60 -25.78
CA GLY A 138 11.65 5.26 -25.27
C GLY A 138 11.10 4.97 -23.87
N ASP A 139 10.41 5.92 -23.24
CA ASP A 139 9.77 5.80 -21.92
C ASP A 139 8.23 5.71 -21.99
N ASP A 140 7.64 5.92 -23.17
CA ASP A 140 6.19 5.94 -23.37
C ASP A 140 5.57 4.54 -23.54
N ALA A 141 4.27 4.41 -23.27
CA ALA A 141 3.48 3.25 -23.66
C ALA A 141 2.28 3.71 -24.49
N ALA A 142 2.19 3.19 -25.72
CA ALA A 142 1.08 3.43 -26.64
C ALA A 142 0.03 2.32 -26.51
N VAL A 143 -1.25 2.71 -26.55
CA VAL A 143 -2.40 1.81 -26.54
C VAL A 143 -3.44 2.27 -27.55
N ASP A 144 -3.99 1.32 -28.29
CA ASP A 144 -4.98 1.55 -29.34
C ASP A 144 -5.95 0.37 -29.36
N TRP A 145 -7.25 0.66 -29.34
CA TRP A 145 -8.27 -0.38 -29.33
C TRP A 145 -8.43 -1.04 -30.71
N ASP A 146 -8.48 -0.23 -31.78
CA ASP A 146 -8.78 -0.71 -33.12
C ASP A 146 -7.54 -1.33 -33.79
N ALA A 147 -6.34 -0.83 -33.48
CA ALA A 147 -5.07 -1.46 -33.88
C ALA A 147 -4.66 -2.63 -32.96
N ASN A 148 -5.45 -2.93 -31.92
CA ASN A 148 -5.17 -3.96 -30.91
C ASN A 148 -3.80 -3.81 -30.25
N TRP A 149 -3.37 -2.56 -30.02
CA TRP A 149 -2.16 -2.26 -29.25
C TRP A 149 -2.54 -2.17 -27.78
N ASP A 150 -2.04 -3.09 -26.96
CA ASP A 150 -2.33 -3.13 -25.54
C ASP A 150 -1.07 -2.83 -24.72
N TYR A 151 -1.29 -2.44 -23.46
CA TYR A 151 -0.25 -2.44 -22.44
C TYR A 151 -0.56 -3.56 -21.45
N LYS A 152 0.36 -4.52 -21.34
CA LYS A 152 0.22 -5.67 -20.44
C LYS A 152 1.44 -5.81 -19.56
N PHE A 153 1.21 -6.12 -18.30
CA PHE A 153 2.27 -6.53 -17.39
C PHE A 153 1.82 -7.75 -16.57
N LYS A 154 2.79 -8.54 -16.13
CA LYS A 154 2.60 -9.67 -15.24
C LYS A 154 3.00 -9.25 -13.83
N ASN A 155 2.14 -9.49 -12.86
CA ASN A 155 2.54 -9.39 -11.47
C ASN A 155 3.49 -10.55 -11.14
N THR A 156 4.79 -10.27 -11.04
CA THR A 156 5.84 -11.22 -10.66
C THR A 156 6.21 -11.14 -9.18
N SER A 157 5.50 -10.34 -8.38
CA SER A 157 5.65 -10.37 -6.92
C SER A 157 4.87 -11.55 -6.32
N LYS A 158 5.11 -11.81 -5.03
CA LYS A 158 4.38 -12.84 -4.27
C LYS A 158 3.03 -12.35 -3.75
N ASP A 159 2.78 -11.05 -3.78
CA ASP A 159 1.62 -10.43 -3.17
C ASP A 159 0.58 -9.99 -4.22
N ILE A 160 -0.66 -9.81 -3.77
CA ILE A 160 -1.67 -9.15 -4.58
C ILE A 160 -1.35 -7.66 -4.63
N ILE A 161 -1.12 -7.13 -5.82
CA ILE A 161 -1.02 -5.69 -6.01
C ILE A 161 -2.42 -5.09 -6.24
N THR A 162 -2.65 -3.90 -5.70
CA THR A 162 -3.80 -3.05 -5.99
C THR A 162 -3.30 -1.81 -6.73
N ILE A 163 -3.91 -1.52 -7.88
CA ILE A 163 -3.59 -0.34 -8.67
C ILE A 163 -4.26 0.86 -8.03
N ARG A 164 -3.48 1.90 -7.72
CA ARG A 164 -3.96 3.16 -7.18
C ARG A 164 -3.56 4.31 -8.09
N THR A 165 -4.37 5.37 -8.09
CA THR A 165 -4.25 6.47 -9.02
C THR A 165 -4.27 7.80 -8.31
N ILE A 166 -3.57 8.77 -8.89
CA ILE A 166 -3.56 10.17 -8.44
C ILE A 166 -3.74 11.03 -9.67
N GLU A 167 -4.69 11.96 -9.61
CA GLU A 167 -4.92 12.93 -10.67
C GLU A 167 -4.83 14.36 -10.14
N THR A 168 -4.18 15.23 -10.92
CA THR A 168 -4.13 16.67 -10.71
C THR A 168 -4.32 17.38 -12.04
N ASP A 169 -4.31 18.70 -12.07
CA ASP A 169 -4.35 19.45 -13.33
C ASP A 169 -3.07 19.38 -14.14
N THR A 170 -1.95 19.05 -13.52
CA THR A 170 -0.62 19.08 -14.16
C THR A 170 0.01 17.71 -14.33
N PHE A 171 -0.47 16.67 -13.66
CA PHE A 171 0.02 15.31 -13.82
C PHE A 171 -1.01 14.25 -13.45
N VAL A 172 -0.77 13.04 -13.95
CA VAL A 172 -1.38 11.79 -13.49
C VAL A 172 -0.31 10.88 -12.92
N ALA A 173 -0.66 10.07 -11.93
CA ALA A 173 0.22 9.02 -11.42
C ALA A 173 -0.54 7.72 -11.18
N VAL A 174 0.19 6.62 -11.32
CA VAL A 174 -0.24 5.29 -10.94
C VAL A 174 0.79 4.72 -9.99
N TYR A 175 0.35 4.11 -8.90
CA TYR A 175 1.23 3.35 -8.02
C TYR A 175 0.63 2.00 -7.68
N PHE A 176 1.49 1.04 -7.38
CA PHE A 176 1.08 -0.29 -6.97
C PHE A 176 1.21 -0.43 -5.47
N GLU A 177 0.08 -0.72 -4.86
CA GLU A 177 -0.06 -0.91 -3.43
C GLU A 177 -0.14 -2.40 -3.13
N THR A 178 0.67 -2.88 -2.19
CA THR A 178 0.59 -4.25 -1.68
C THR A 178 0.42 -4.24 -0.17
N LEU A 179 -0.24 -5.27 0.36
CA LEU A 179 -0.07 -5.61 1.77
C LEU A 179 1.34 -6.20 1.89
N GLY A 180 2.17 -5.73 2.82
CA GLY A 180 3.51 -6.31 2.96
C GLY A 180 3.46 -7.77 3.41
N GLU A 181 4.44 -8.56 2.95
CA GLU A 181 4.60 -9.98 3.28
C GLU A 181 4.80 -10.14 4.80
N LYS A 182 3.97 -10.95 5.45
CA LYS A 182 4.12 -11.30 6.86
C LYS A 182 5.04 -12.49 6.99
N ASP A 183 6.14 -12.30 7.72
CA ASP A 183 7.05 -13.38 8.06
C ASP A 183 6.70 -13.93 9.45
N TYR A 184 6.10 -15.12 9.47
CA TYR A 184 5.71 -15.81 10.70
C TYR A 184 6.87 -16.57 11.37
N ASN A 185 8.13 -16.39 10.93
CA ASN A 185 9.28 -17.06 11.52
C ASN A 185 9.79 -16.38 12.80
N VAL A 186 8.86 -16.09 13.71
CA VAL A 186 9.11 -15.56 15.04
C VAL A 186 8.60 -16.56 16.08
N GLU A 187 9.50 -17.06 16.91
CA GLU A 187 9.13 -17.82 18.11
C GLU A 187 9.08 -16.90 19.31
N ILE A 188 8.09 -17.09 20.18
CA ILE A 188 7.96 -16.34 21.43
C ILE A 188 8.02 -17.33 22.58
N TYR A 189 8.90 -17.08 23.54
CA TYR A 189 8.96 -17.70 24.85
C TYR A 189 8.48 -16.69 25.88
N ILE A 190 7.54 -17.08 26.73
CA ILE A 190 7.02 -16.25 27.81
C ILE A 190 7.28 -16.98 29.12
N ASN A 191 8.07 -16.36 30.01
CA ASN A 191 8.51 -16.98 31.26
C ASN A 191 9.11 -18.39 31.02
N GLY A 192 9.94 -18.54 29.99
CA GLY A 192 10.59 -19.81 29.60
C GLY A 192 9.69 -20.81 28.87
N THR A 193 8.40 -20.54 28.69
CA THR A 193 7.47 -21.44 27.99
C THR A 193 7.12 -20.91 26.60
N ILE A 194 7.26 -21.75 25.57
CA ILE A 194 6.89 -21.36 24.19
C ILE A 194 5.41 -20.99 24.11
N LEU A 195 5.10 -19.85 23.49
CA LEU A 195 3.75 -19.47 23.09
C LEU A 195 3.26 -20.47 22.04
N ASP A 196 2.13 -21.14 22.30
CA ASP A 196 1.58 -22.10 21.34
C ASP A 196 1.38 -21.41 19.99
N SER A 197 2.12 -21.92 19.00
CA SER A 197 2.22 -21.39 17.65
C SER A 197 1.72 -22.42 16.63
N SER A 198 0.97 -23.44 17.07
CA SER A 198 0.41 -24.49 16.21
C SER A 198 -0.54 -23.93 15.15
N LYS A 199 -1.15 -22.77 15.41
CA LYS A 199 -2.02 -22.04 14.48
C LYS A 199 -1.36 -20.75 14.01
N GLU A 200 -1.39 -20.50 12.71
CA GLU A 200 -0.80 -19.30 12.09
C GLU A 200 -1.36 -17.99 12.66
N TYR A 201 -2.67 -17.95 12.99
CA TYR A 201 -3.32 -16.79 13.60
C TYR A 201 -3.03 -16.61 15.09
N GLU A 202 -2.19 -17.45 15.69
CA GLU A 202 -1.68 -17.33 17.07
C GLU A 202 -0.16 -17.11 17.09
N LYS A 203 0.47 -16.97 15.91
CA LYS A 203 1.90 -16.65 15.76
C LYS A 203 2.12 -15.15 15.77
N ALA A 204 3.25 -14.74 16.32
CA ALA A 204 3.81 -13.44 15.98
C ALA A 204 4.31 -13.44 14.54
N TYR A 205 4.43 -12.25 13.97
CA TYR A 205 4.98 -12.08 12.64
C TYR A 205 5.80 -10.79 12.54
N ILE A 206 6.76 -10.80 11.63
CA ILE A 206 7.50 -9.63 11.20
C ILE A 206 6.78 -9.04 10.00
N GLU A 207 6.67 -7.73 10.02
CA GLU A 207 6.02 -6.95 9.00
C GLU A 207 6.71 -5.57 8.96
N ASP A 208 7.29 -5.19 7.82
CA ASP A 208 8.15 -3.99 7.68
C ASP A 208 9.20 -3.85 8.80
N GLU A 209 9.94 -4.93 9.05
CA GLU A 209 10.97 -5.05 10.11
C GLU A 209 10.44 -4.93 11.56
N LYS A 210 9.13 -4.73 11.74
CA LYS A 210 8.45 -4.63 13.03
C LYS A 210 7.84 -5.96 13.41
N VAL A 211 7.92 -6.32 14.69
CA VAL A 211 7.29 -7.54 15.19
C VAL A 211 5.92 -7.22 15.76
N PHE A 212 4.91 -7.93 15.26
CA PHE A 212 3.55 -7.91 15.80
C PHE A 212 3.26 -9.18 16.56
N VAL A 213 2.64 -9.03 17.73
CA VAL A 213 2.42 -10.13 18.67
C VAL A 213 0.94 -10.27 19.02
N PRO A 214 0.42 -11.50 19.18
CA PRO A 214 -0.98 -11.75 19.53
C PRO A 214 -1.23 -11.34 20.98
N LEU A 215 -1.85 -10.18 21.17
CA LEU A 215 -1.91 -9.49 22.45
C LEU A 215 -2.49 -10.37 23.56
N ARG A 216 -3.68 -10.96 23.34
CA ARG A 216 -4.39 -11.73 24.37
C ARG A 216 -3.53 -12.87 24.92
N ASN A 217 -2.98 -13.70 24.05
CA ASN A 217 -2.21 -14.87 24.46
C ASN A 217 -0.94 -14.47 25.22
N VAL A 218 -0.32 -13.34 24.85
CA VAL A 218 0.84 -12.80 25.57
C VAL A 218 0.44 -12.33 26.96
N ILE A 219 -0.62 -11.52 27.08
CA ILE A 219 -1.08 -11.00 28.38
C ILE A 219 -1.48 -12.12 29.33
N GLU A 220 -2.29 -13.08 28.85
CA GLU A 220 -2.76 -14.20 29.68
C GLU A 220 -1.59 -15.09 30.16
N LYS A 221 -0.54 -15.28 29.34
CA LYS A 221 0.68 -16.00 29.74
C LYS A 221 1.60 -15.23 30.69
N LEU A 222 1.53 -13.90 30.67
CA LEU A 222 2.18 -13.01 31.65
C LEU A 222 1.32 -12.81 32.90
N ASN A 223 0.29 -13.64 33.12
CA ASN A 223 -0.64 -13.54 34.25
C ASN A 223 -1.40 -12.20 34.35
N GLY A 224 -1.52 -11.46 33.25
CA GLY A 224 -2.32 -10.24 33.17
C GLY A 224 -3.79 -10.53 32.83
N GLU A 225 -4.64 -9.55 33.11
CA GLU A 225 -6.05 -9.58 32.73
C GLU A 225 -6.29 -8.77 31.45
N ILE A 226 -7.16 -9.25 30.57
CA ILE A 226 -7.50 -8.57 29.32
C ILE A 226 -8.98 -8.71 28.97
N SER A 227 -9.64 -7.57 28.76
CA SER A 227 -11.06 -7.50 28.38
C SER A 227 -11.25 -6.74 27.06
N TRP A 228 -12.35 -7.05 26.36
CA TRP A 228 -12.72 -6.46 25.08
C TRP A 228 -14.10 -5.82 25.18
N ASN A 229 -14.23 -4.59 24.67
CA ASN A 229 -15.50 -3.93 24.48
C ASN A 229 -15.77 -3.76 22.98
N ASP A 230 -16.80 -4.45 22.50
CA ASP A 230 -17.11 -4.49 21.06
C ASP A 230 -17.75 -3.19 20.55
N LEU A 231 -18.43 -2.43 21.41
CA LEU A 231 -19.17 -1.23 21.02
C LEU A 231 -18.22 -0.11 20.56
N ASN A 232 -17.11 0.06 21.28
CA ASN A 232 -16.12 1.10 21.02
C ASN A 232 -14.78 0.55 20.50
N LYS A 233 -14.69 -0.77 20.29
CA LYS A 233 -13.49 -1.48 19.82
C LYS A 233 -12.28 -1.23 20.73
N THR A 234 -12.52 -1.30 22.03
CA THR A 234 -11.54 -0.99 23.08
C THR A 234 -11.05 -2.26 23.78
N ILE A 235 -9.75 -2.35 24.02
CA ILE A 235 -9.10 -3.37 24.83
C ILE A 235 -8.70 -2.73 26.16
N THR A 236 -9.00 -3.36 27.28
CA THR A 236 -8.47 -2.97 28.59
C THR A 236 -7.59 -4.09 29.13
N ILE A 237 -6.36 -3.75 29.52
CA ILE A 237 -5.33 -4.65 30.05
C ILE A 237 -5.02 -4.23 31.49
N LYS A 238 -4.91 -5.19 32.40
CA LYS A 238 -4.36 -4.99 33.75
C LYS A 238 -3.17 -5.91 33.95
N TYR A 239 -2.03 -5.34 34.29
CA TYR A 239 -0.77 -6.07 34.47
C TYR A 239 0.15 -5.30 35.42
N ASN A 240 0.68 -5.95 36.48
CA ASN A 240 1.60 -5.37 37.47
C ASN A 240 1.27 -3.92 37.88
N ASN A 241 0.06 -3.69 38.44
CA ASN A 241 -0.49 -2.37 38.82
C ASN A 241 -0.65 -1.34 37.70
N THR A 242 -0.46 -1.74 36.45
CA THR A 242 -0.68 -0.90 35.28
C THR A 242 -2.02 -1.26 34.65
N GLU A 243 -2.88 -0.26 34.45
CA GLU A 243 -4.08 -0.37 33.63
C GLU A 243 -3.86 0.36 32.30
N ILE A 244 -4.02 -0.37 31.19
CA ILE A 244 -3.90 0.18 29.85
C ILE A 244 -5.23 0.06 29.12
N THR A 245 -5.62 1.13 28.44
CA THR A 245 -6.73 1.13 27.49
C THR A 245 -6.22 1.44 26.09
N LEU A 246 -6.49 0.52 25.17
CA LEU A 246 -6.17 0.59 23.74
C LEU A 246 -7.46 0.67 22.92
N GLN A 247 -7.42 1.32 21.76
CA GLN A 247 -8.51 1.28 20.80
C GLN A 247 -7.99 0.83 19.43
N ILE A 248 -8.73 -0.04 18.75
CA ILE A 248 -8.37 -0.50 17.40
C ILE A 248 -8.29 0.70 16.44
N GLY A 249 -7.23 0.74 15.63
CA GLY A 249 -7.02 1.82 14.64
C GLY A 249 -6.56 3.15 15.23
N ARG A 250 -6.19 3.21 16.52
CA ARG A 250 -5.61 4.40 17.16
C ARG A 250 -4.15 4.17 17.51
N THR A 251 -3.31 5.16 17.24
CA THR A 251 -1.90 5.17 17.64
C THR A 251 -1.69 5.68 19.06
N THR A 252 -2.76 6.06 19.77
CA THR A 252 -2.72 6.48 21.16
C THR A 252 -3.29 5.40 22.08
N TYR A 253 -2.78 5.36 23.31
CA TYR A 253 -3.26 4.50 24.38
C TYR A 253 -3.26 5.26 25.70
N ILE A 254 -4.10 4.84 26.64
CA ILE A 254 -4.15 5.40 27.99
C ILE A 254 -3.46 4.43 28.92
N LYS A 255 -2.49 4.89 29.71
CA LYS A 255 -1.80 4.13 30.77
C LYS A 255 -2.01 4.87 32.08
N ASN A 256 -2.67 4.22 33.04
CA ASN A 256 -2.99 4.79 34.36
C ASN A 256 -3.64 6.19 34.30
N GLY A 257 -4.48 6.44 33.29
CA GLY A 257 -5.18 7.71 33.09
C GLY A 257 -4.44 8.74 32.22
N GLU A 258 -3.17 8.52 31.90
CA GLU A 258 -2.38 9.41 31.03
C GLU A 258 -2.34 8.89 29.58
N THR A 259 -2.29 9.79 28.60
CA THR A 259 -2.27 9.43 27.18
C THR A 259 -0.84 9.34 26.66
N PHE A 260 -0.54 8.24 25.98
CA PHE A 260 0.72 7.95 25.31
C PHE A 260 0.47 7.66 23.83
N SER A 261 1.53 7.70 23.02
CA SER A 261 1.50 7.37 21.60
C SER A 261 2.45 6.23 21.28
N MET A 262 2.14 5.47 20.25
CA MET A 262 2.99 4.45 19.66
C MET A 262 2.99 4.59 18.13
N GLU A 263 4.02 4.07 17.49
CA GLU A 263 4.23 4.19 16.04
C GLU A 263 3.12 3.47 15.23
N PHE A 264 2.68 2.29 15.71
CA PHE A 264 1.68 1.46 15.05
C PHE A 264 0.47 1.20 15.96
N PHE A 265 -0.73 1.20 15.39
CA PHE A 265 -1.97 0.96 16.14
C PHE A 265 -2.26 -0.53 16.38
N PRO A 266 -3.08 -0.88 17.39
CA PRO A 266 -3.55 -2.24 17.60
C PRO A 266 -4.54 -2.59 16.48
N ARG A 267 -4.47 -3.80 15.95
CA ARG A 267 -5.31 -4.24 14.83
C ARG A 267 -5.93 -5.61 15.06
N ILE A 268 -7.03 -5.87 14.36
CA ILE A 268 -7.70 -7.17 14.38
C ILE A 268 -7.38 -7.90 13.08
N GLU A 269 -6.87 -9.12 13.20
CA GLU A 269 -6.61 -10.02 12.08
C GLU A 269 -7.01 -11.43 12.47
N ASN A 270 -7.77 -12.12 11.61
CA ASN A 270 -8.28 -13.47 11.92
C ASN A 270 -8.95 -13.57 13.30
N ASN A 271 -9.73 -12.53 13.69
CA ASN A 271 -10.36 -12.41 15.01
C ASN A 271 -9.38 -12.41 16.20
N ARG A 272 -8.16 -11.93 16.00
CA ARG A 272 -7.14 -11.75 17.04
C ARG A 272 -6.59 -10.34 17.01
N THR A 273 -6.35 -9.78 18.19
CA THR A 273 -5.71 -8.46 18.31
C THR A 273 -4.20 -8.61 18.27
N TYR A 274 -3.56 -7.87 17.37
CA TYR A 274 -2.12 -7.73 17.27
C TYR A 274 -1.68 -6.33 17.69
N VAL A 275 -0.55 -6.26 18.38
CA VAL A 275 0.12 -5.02 18.78
C VAL A 275 1.58 -5.06 18.35
N PRO A 276 2.22 -3.90 18.11
CA PRO A 276 3.67 -3.85 17.95
C PRO A 276 4.36 -4.34 19.24
N LEU A 277 5.47 -5.06 19.10
CA LEU A 277 6.26 -5.56 20.23
C LEU A 277 6.71 -4.42 21.16
N GLU A 278 7.00 -3.25 20.60
CA GLU A 278 7.39 -2.04 21.32
C GLU A 278 6.32 -1.60 22.33
N PHE A 279 5.03 -1.82 22.03
CA PHE A 279 3.97 -1.55 23.00
C PHE A 279 4.07 -2.43 24.24
N LEU A 280 4.51 -3.69 24.11
CA LEU A 280 4.73 -4.54 25.29
C LEU A 280 5.86 -3.99 26.17
N ILE A 281 6.91 -3.43 25.54
CA ILE A 281 8.07 -2.86 26.23
C ILE A 281 7.69 -1.54 26.90
N GLU A 282 7.20 -0.57 26.14
CA GLU A 282 6.98 0.80 26.60
C GLU A 282 5.65 0.97 27.35
N GLY A 283 4.60 0.33 26.84
CA GLY A 283 3.27 0.36 27.42
C GLY A 283 3.23 -0.45 28.72
N LEU A 284 3.52 -1.74 28.63
CA LEU A 284 3.34 -2.68 29.74
C LEU A 284 4.60 -2.89 30.61
N GLY A 285 5.77 -2.41 30.17
CA GLY A 285 7.01 -2.61 30.91
C GLY A 285 7.51 -4.05 30.86
N VAL A 286 7.11 -4.84 29.86
CA VAL A 286 7.56 -6.24 29.68
C VAL A 286 9.03 -6.24 29.28
N LYS A 287 9.83 -7.10 29.91
CA LYS A 287 11.24 -7.26 29.55
C LYS A 287 11.34 -8.17 28.34
N VAL A 288 12.08 -7.73 27.32
CA VAL A 288 12.22 -8.44 26.04
C VAL A 288 13.70 -8.67 25.76
N ASN A 289 14.07 -9.94 25.54
CA ASN A 289 15.39 -10.32 25.03
C ASN A 289 15.25 -11.01 23.67
N TRP A 290 16.23 -10.77 22.79
CA TRP A 290 16.31 -11.39 21.48
C TRP A 290 17.23 -12.60 21.48
N GLY A 291 16.83 -13.64 20.78
CA GLY A 291 17.67 -14.76 20.37
C GLY A 291 17.57 -15.00 18.87
N GLU A 292 18.47 -15.84 18.37
CA GLU A 292 18.53 -16.21 16.96
C GLU A 292 18.19 -17.69 16.77
N LYS A 293 17.55 -18.01 15.64
CA LYS A 293 17.40 -19.37 15.13
C LYS A 293 17.64 -19.39 13.63
N GLU A 294 17.88 -20.56 13.07
CA GLU A 294 18.07 -20.70 11.63
C GLU A 294 16.85 -20.16 10.86
N GLY A 295 17.08 -19.10 10.08
CA GLY A 295 16.08 -18.45 9.24
C GLY A 295 15.06 -17.55 9.96
N GLY A 296 15.15 -17.33 11.28
CA GLY A 296 14.12 -16.58 12.02
C GLY A 296 14.57 -15.95 13.34
N LYS A 297 13.63 -15.36 14.08
CA LYS A 297 13.88 -14.69 15.37
C LYS A 297 13.28 -15.46 16.54
N VAL A 298 13.90 -15.35 17.70
CA VAL A 298 13.34 -15.82 18.98
C VAL A 298 13.20 -14.63 19.92
N LEU A 299 12.02 -14.49 20.53
CA LEU A 299 11.70 -13.47 21.51
C LEU A 299 11.50 -14.12 22.87
N TYR A 300 12.22 -13.63 23.88
CA TYR A 300 12.01 -14.01 25.27
C TYR A 300 11.35 -12.85 25.99
N LEU A 301 10.08 -13.05 26.36
CA LEU A 301 9.28 -12.13 27.15
C LEU A 301 9.30 -12.60 28.61
N GLU A 302 9.70 -11.72 29.51
CA GLU A 302 9.77 -11.99 30.95
C GLU A 302 8.89 -11.00 31.71
N GLU A 303 8.26 -11.50 32.77
CA GLU A 303 7.65 -10.63 33.77
C GLU A 303 8.69 -9.69 34.36
N ASN A 304 8.28 -8.43 34.53
CA ASN A 304 9.16 -7.43 35.12
C ASN A 304 8.88 -7.37 36.61
N PHE A 305 9.65 -8.14 37.38
CA PHE A 305 9.66 -8.09 38.84
C PHE A 305 10.53 -6.92 39.29
N TYR A 306 10.03 -5.69 39.17
CA TYR A 306 10.58 -4.60 39.98
C TYR A 306 9.74 -4.51 41.25
N GLU A 307 10.38 -4.89 42.37
CA GLU A 307 10.00 -4.53 43.75
C GLU A 307 9.99 -3.01 43.95
#